data_AF-A0A3D9C168-F1
#
_entry.id   AF-A0A3D9C168-F1
#
_cell.length_a   1.000
_cell.length_b   1.000
_cell.length_c   1.000
_cell.angle_alpha   90.00
_cell.angle_beta   90.00
_cell.angle_gamma   90.00
#
_symmetry.space_group_name_H-M   'P 1'
#
loop_
_entity.id
_entity.type
_entity.pdbx_description
1 polymer ?
#
loop_
_entity_poly.entity_id
_entity_poly.type
_entity_poly.pdbx_seq_one_letter_code
_entity_poly.pdbx_strand_id
1 'polypeptide(L)'
;MQNGHVQLSQDKIYYRVPYQYIRKKVKLLYTSGAVEIYYKYNRIATYQRSHKPYAYTTSSEHLASTHRFVSQWSAERLIEWAGNIDPSVQGYILQIIESRNHLEHAYKSCMRILGFEKKVDTERLIGACKRALDFKIYNFKTIQEILENNLDTVAPENQEQQLSQHHNIRGKQYYN
;
A
#
# COMPACT_ATOMS: atom_id res chain seq x y z
N MET A 1 -0.61 20.73 -4.82
CA MET A 1 -1.35 19.60 -5.44
C MET A 1 -2.67 20.13 -5.95
N GLN A 2 -3.02 19.90 -7.23
CA GLN A 2 -4.25 20.44 -7.82
C GLN A 2 -5.39 19.46 -7.59
N ASN A 3 -6.22 19.74 -6.58
CA ASN A 3 -7.31 18.85 -6.20
C ASN A 3 -8.52 19.15 -7.09
N GLY A 4 -8.82 18.26 -8.05
CA GLY A 4 -10.02 18.33 -8.90
C GLY A 4 -11.30 17.94 -8.17
N HIS A 5 -11.52 18.51 -6.99
CA HIS A 5 -12.66 18.21 -6.13
C HIS A 5 -13.40 19.49 -5.75
N VAL A 6 -14.72 19.39 -5.63
CA VAL A 6 -15.62 20.45 -5.19
C VAL A 6 -16.34 19.97 -3.93
N GLN A 7 -16.35 20.83 -2.91
CA GLN A 7 -16.95 20.52 -1.63
C GLN A 7 -18.40 21.01 -1.58
N LEU A 8 -19.32 20.14 -1.16
CA LEU A 8 -20.64 20.55 -0.73
C LEU A 8 -20.60 20.88 0.76
N SER A 9 -20.68 22.18 1.11
CA SER A 9 -20.51 22.65 2.48
C SER A 9 -21.55 22.11 3.46
N GLN A 10 -22.77 21.83 3.01
CA GLN A 10 -23.85 21.32 3.85
C GLN A 10 -23.55 19.93 4.43
N ASP A 11 -22.94 19.04 3.62
CA ASP A 11 -22.66 17.65 4.02
C ASP A 11 -21.17 17.42 4.33
N LYS A 12 -20.31 18.42 4.08
CA LYS A 12 -18.83 18.33 4.16
C LYS A 12 -18.24 17.19 3.32
N ILE A 13 -18.85 16.91 2.17
CA ILE A 13 -18.41 15.87 1.23
C ILE A 13 -17.72 16.50 0.02
N TYR A 14 -16.68 15.83 -0.47
CA TYR A 14 -15.94 16.21 -1.68
C TYR A 14 -16.40 15.37 -2.87
N TYR A 15 -16.85 16.05 -3.92
CA TYR A 15 -17.21 15.45 -5.21
C TYR A 15 -16.10 15.70 -6.21
N ARG A 16 -15.73 14.68 -6.98
CA ARG A 16 -14.74 14.84 -8.05
C ARG A 16 -15.33 15.66 -9.20
N VAL A 17 -14.48 16.37 -9.92
CA VAL A 17 -14.86 17.12 -11.12
C VAL A 17 -13.94 16.70 -12.26
N PRO A 18 -14.46 16.52 -13.49
CA PRO A 18 -13.61 16.20 -14.64
C PRO A 18 -12.47 17.20 -14.79
N TYR A 19 -11.25 16.69 -15.05
CA TYR A 19 -10.01 17.48 -15.01
C TYR A 19 -10.03 18.71 -15.93
N GLN A 20 -10.75 18.63 -17.04
CA GLN A 20 -10.96 19.72 -18.00
C GLN A 20 -11.66 20.97 -17.40
N TYR A 21 -12.23 20.85 -16.20
CA TYR A 21 -12.86 21.93 -15.46
C TYR A 21 -12.10 22.36 -14.19
N ILE A 22 -10.86 21.89 -14.00
CA ILE A 22 -9.98 22.39 -12.92
C ILE A 22 -9.80 23.91 -13.07
N ARG A 23 -9.85 24.64 -11.95
CA ARG A 23 -9.81 26.11 -11.85
C ARG A 23 -11.01 26.87 -12.47
N LYS A 24 -12.04 26.16 -12.95
CA LYS A 24 -13.26 26.80 -13.46
C LYS A 24 -14.31 26.89 -12.35
N LYS A 25 -15.05 27.99 -12.29
CA LYS A 25 -16.20 28.14 -11.38
C LYS A 25 -17.35 27.26 -11.88
N VAL A 26 -17.84 26.38 -11.02
CA VAL A 26 -18.97 25.47 -11.29
C VAL A 26 -20.14 25.79 -10.35
N LYS A 27 -21.35 25.41 -10.75
CA LYS A 27 -22.55 25.45 -9.91
C LYS A 27 -22.89 24.05 -9.43
N LEU A 28 -23.25 23.92 -8.15
CA LEU A 28 -23.74 22.67 -7.57
C LEU A 28 -25.26 22.78 -7.42
N LEU A 29 -25.98 21.81 -7.97
CA LEU A 29 -27.39 21.58 -7.69
C LEU A 29 -27.49 20.27 -6.92
N TYR A 30 -28.28 20.22 -5.85
CA TYR A 30 -28.42 19.00 -5.07
C TYR A 30 -29.85 18.82 -4.57
N THR A 31 -30.29 17.57 -4.52
CA THR A 31 -31.59 17.13 -3.99
C THR A 31 -31.35 16.26 -2.75
N SER A 32 -32.40 15.61 -2.23
CA SER A 32 -32.26 14.65 -1.13
C SER A 32 -31.40 13.43 -1.51
N GLY A 33 -31.35 13.06 -2.79
CA GLY A 33 -30.71 11.84 -3.27
C GLY A 33 -29.56 12.02 -4.28
N ALA A 34 -29.37 13.22 -4.86
CA ALA A 34 -28.35 13.43 -5.88
C ALA A 34 -27.64 14.79 -5.75
N VAL A 35 -26.41 14.85 -6.24
CA VAL A 35 -25.61 16.07 -6.41
C VAL A 35 -25.19 16.16 -7.87
N GLU A 36 -25.53 17.26 -8.52
CA GLU A 36 -25.24 17.56 -9.91
C GLU A 36 -24.32 18.77 -10.00
N ILE A 37 -23.31 18.68 -10.85
CA ILE A 37 -22.31 19.73 -11.06
C ILE A 37 -22.49 20.30 -12.45
N TYR A 38 -22.57 21.62 -12.56
CA TYR A 38 -22.80 22.34 -13.81
C TYR A 38 -21.68 23.33 -14.12
N TYR A 39 -21.30 23.41 -15.41
CA TYR A 39 -20.43 24.45 -15.94
C TYR A 39 -21.08 25.08 -17.17
N LYS A 40 -21.31 26.41 -17.15
CA LYS A 40 -21.96 27.16 -18.24
C LYS A 40 -23.22 26.44 -18.78
N TYR A 41 -24.14 26.06 -17.88
CA TYR A 41 -25.41 25.37 -18.17
C TYR A 41 -25.31 23.90 -18.61
N ASN A 42 -24.11 23.36 -18.80
CA ASN A 42 -23.93 21.94 -19.08
C ASN A 42 -23.69 21.15 -17.80
N ARG A 43 -24.39 20.03 -17.61
CA ARG A 43 -24.17 19.09 -16.51
C ARG A 43 -22.89 18.30 -16.79
N ILE A 44 -21.89 18.46 -15.93
CA ILE A 44 -20.55 17.89 -16.11
C ILE A 44 -20.30 16.66 -15.24
N ALA A 45 -21.05 16.48 -14.15
CA ALA A 45 -20.98 15.31 -13.29
C ALA A 45 -22.27 15.17 -12.47
N THR A 46 -22.63 13.93 -12.15
CA THR A 46 -23.73 13.60 -11.23
C THR A 46 -23.25 12.53 -10.26
N TYR A 47 -23.62 12.68 -8.99
CA TYR A 47 -23.29 11.78 -7.90
C TYR A 47 -24.52 11.47 -7.08
N GLN A 48 -24.58 10.27 -6.50
CA GLN A 48 -25.58 9.96 -5.48
C GLN A 48 -25.21 10.70 -4.18
N ARG A 49 -26.17 11.40 -3.58
CA ARG A 49 -25.94 12.17 -2.36
C ARG A 49 -25.88 11.21 -1.17
N SER A 50 -24.78 11.26 -0.43
CA SER A 50 -24.59 10.58 0.84
C SER A 50 -24.78 11.59 1.97
N HIS A 51 -25.51 11.21 3.02
CA HIS A 51 -25.64 12.01 4.24
C HIS A 51 -24.61 11.63 5.31
N LYS A 52 -23.70 10.68 5.00
CA LYS A 52 -22.61 10.29 5.91
C LYS A 52 -21.48 11.34 5.82
N PRO A 53 -21.18 12.07 6.91
CA PRO A 53 -20.10 13.06 6.90
C PRO A 53 -18.75 12.36 6.64
N TYR A 54 -17.87 13.01 5.87
CA TYR A 54 -16.53 12.52 5.50
C TYR A 54 -16.47 11.25 4.63
N ALA A 55 -17.59 10.81 4.03
CA ALA A 55 -17.60 9.71 3.07
C ALA A 55 -17.11 10.18 1.69
N TYR A 56 -16.04 9.57 1.17
CA TYR A 56 -15.66 9.71 -0.23
C TYR A 56 -16.68 8.95 -1.09
N THR A 57 -17.44 9.66 -1.93
CA THR A 57 -18.39 9.03 -2.86
C THR A 57 -17.60 8.51 -4.06
N THR A 58 -17.15 7.27 -3.97
CA THR A 58 -16.48 6.57 -5.08
C THR A 58 -17.56 5.97 -5.99
N SER A 59 -18.19 6.79 -6.83
CA SER A 59 -19.05 6.28 -7.90
C SER A 59 -18.18 5.64 -8.99
N SER A 60 -18.37 4.34 -9.23
CA SER A 60 -17.53 3.47 -10.06
C SER A 60 -17.51 3.76 -11.56
N GLU A 61 -18.31 4.70 -12.07
CA GLU A 61 -18.55 4.83 -13.52
C GLU A 61 -17.81 5.98 -14.22
N HIS A 62 -17.05 6.81 -13.48
CA HIS A 62 -16.23 7.88 -14.06
C HIS A 62 -14.78 7.82 -13.61
N LEU A 63 -14.18 6.64 -13.75
CA LEU A 63 -12.73 6.47 -13.72
C LEU A 63 -12.12 7.06 -15.00
N ALA A 64 -12.06 8.39 -15.06
CA ALA A 64 -11.22 9.10 -16.00
C ALA A 64 -9.77 8.62 -15.80
N SER A 65 -9.29 7.78 -16.73
CA SER A 65 -7.92 7.65 -17.29
C SER A 65 -6.67 7.79 -16.42
N THR A 66 -6.76 8.02 -15.12
CA THR A 66 -5.66 8.03 -14.14
C THR A 66 -5.55 6.67 -13.43
N HIS A 67 -6.65 5.91 -13.37
CA HIS A 67 -6.59 4.48 -12.98
C HIS A 67 -6.03 3.58 -14.09
N ARG A 68 -5.81 4.11 -15.29
CA ARG A 68 -5.13 3.37 -16.36
C ARG A 68 -3.65 3.12 -16.05
N PHE A 69 -3.07 3.86 -15.09
CA PHE A 69 -1.72 3.55 -14.58
C PHE A 69 -1.70 2.38 -13.59
N VAL A 70 -2.85 2.04 -12.99
CA VAL A 70 -3.05 0.77 -12.24
C VAL A 70 -3.42 -0.39 -13.20
N SER A 71 -3.58 -0.11 -14.51
CA SER A 71 -4.12 -1.06 -15.48
C SER A 71 -3.08 -1.92 -16.22
N GLN A 72 -1.78 -1.79 -15.95
CA GLN A 72 -0.76 -2.67 -16.55
C GLN A 72 -0.16 -3.70 -15.59
N TRP A 73 -0.27 -3.46 -14.28
CA TRP A 73 0.33 -4.29 -13.24
C TRP A 73 -0.77 -4.79 -12.31
N SER A 74 -1.33 -5.96 -12.64
CA SER A 74 -2.19 -6.70 -11.73
C SER A 74 -1.37 -7.32 -10.61
N ALA A 75 -1.99 -7.56 -9.45
CA ALA A 75 -1.37 -8.31 -8.34
C ALA A 75 -0.81 -9.65 -8.83
N GLU A 76 -1.56 -10.35 -9.67
CA GLU A 76 -1.17 -11.60 -10.31
C GLU A 76 0.16 -11.48 -11.06
N ARG A 77 0.35 -10.43 -11.86
CA ARG A 77 1.59 -10.23 -12.64
C ARG A 77 2.79 -9.95 -11.74
N LEU A 78 2.59 -9.24 -10.62
CA LEU A 78 3.65 -9.01 -9.64
C LEU A 78 4.03 -10.30 -8.91
N ILE A 79 3.04 -11.14 -8.58
CA ILE A 79 3.24 -12.44 -7.93
C ILE A 79 3.94 -13.40 -8.89
N GLU A 80 3.53 -13.44 -10.16
CA GLU A 80 4.15 -14.27 -11.20
C GLU A 80 5.60 -13.86 -11.45
N TRP A 81 5.87 -12.55 -11.57
CA TRP A 81 7.25 -12.06 -11.70
C TRP A 81 8.09 -12.42 -10.46
N ALA A 82 7.55 -12.23 -9.25
CA ALA A 82 8.23 -12.64 -8.04
C ALA A 82 8.52 -14.15 -8.00
N GLY A 83 7.57 -14.98 -8.47
CA GLY A 83 7.72 -16.44 -8.56
C GLY A 83 8.75 -16.88 -9.59
N ASN A 84 8.92 -16.12 -10.68
CA ASN A 84 9.99 -16.37 -11.66
C ASN A 84 11.39 -16.12 -11.08
N ILE A 85 11.50 -15.29 -10.03
CA ILE A 85 12.76 -15.05 -9.31
C ILE A 85 12.99 -16.18 -8.31
N ASP A 86 12.09 -16.33 -7.32
CA ASP A 86 12.15 -17.37 -6.30
C ASP A 86 10.82 -17.45 -5.51
N PRO A 87 10.39 -18.65 -5.07
CA PRO A 87 9.18 -18.81 -4.24
C PRO A 87 9.18 -17.98 -2.95
N SER A 88 10.35 -17.70 -2.36
CA SER A 88 10.47 -16.87 -1.15
C SER A 88 10.15 -15.41 -1.45
N VAL A 89 10.57 -14.91 -2.62
CA VAL A 89 10.26 -13.54 -3.06
C VAL A 89 8.76 -13.42 -3.34
N GLN A 90 8.17 -14.44 -3.97
CA GLN A 90 6.72 -14.51 -4.18
C GLN A 90 5.93 -14.44 -2.88
N GLY A 91 6.32 -15.24 -1.87
CA GLY A 91 5.68 -15.22 -0.56
C GLY A 91 5.77 -13.85 0.11
N TYR A 92 6.92 -13.17 0.00
CA TYR A 92 7.11 -11.84 0.56
C TYR A 92 6.21 -10.78 -0.10
N ILE A 93 6.11 -10.81 -1.43
CA ILE A 93 5.25 -9.89 -2.19
C ILE A 93 3.77 -10.11 -1.85
N LEU A 94 3.34 -11.36 -1.72
CA LEU A 94 1.97 -11.70 -1.34
C LEU A 94 1.62 -11.12 0.04
N GLN A 95 2.50 -11.27 1.03
CA GLN A 95 2.32 -10.69 2.36
C GLN A 95 2.27 -9.14 2.37
N ILE A 96 3.03 -8.48 1.48
CA ILE A 96 2.95 -7.02 1.33
C ILE A 96 1.59 -6.58 0.79
N ILE A 97 1.03 -7.33 -0.16
CA ILE A 97 -0.27 -7.02 -0.75
C ILE A 97 -1.38 -7.24 0.28
N GLU A 98 -1.35 -8.35 1.03
CA GLU A 98 -2.34 -8.69 2.06
C GLU A 98 -2.30 -7.75 3.28
N SER A 99 -1.11 -7.32 3.69
CA SER A 99 -0.94 -6.49 4.91
C SER A 99 -1.35 -5.02 4.77
N ARG A 100 -1.60 -4.53 3.54
CA ARG A 100 -1.80 -3.09 3.28
C ARG A 100 -3.25 -2.78 2.88
N ASN A 101 -3.90 -1.89 3.63
CA ASN A 101 -5.24 -1.38 3.31
C ASN A 101 -5.32 -0.59 1.99
N HIS A 102 -4.19 -0.08 1.47
CA HIS A 102 -4.14 0.69 0.23
C HIS A 102 -3.32 -0.03 -0.85
N LEU A 103 -4.03 -0.67 -1.78
CA LEU A 103 -3.44 -1.47 -2.86
C LEU A 103 -2.44 -0.69 -3.72
N GLU A 104 -2.71 0.58 -4.03
CA GLU A 104 -1.80 1.41 -4.85
C GLU A 104 -0.41 1.58 -4.21
N HIS A 105 -0.37 1.76 -2.89
CA HIS A 105 0.89 1.88 -2.16
C HIS A 105 1.63 0.53 -2.11
N ALA A 106 0.88 -0.56 -1.90
CA ALA A 106 1.44 -1.91 -1.91
C ALA A 106 2.09 -2.24 -3.26
N TYR A 107 1.41 -1.96 -4.37
CA TYR A 107 1.95 -2.20 -5.72
C TYR A 107 3.22 -1.38 -5.99
N LYS A 108 3.23 -0.10 -5.60
CA LYS A 108 4.43 0.74 -5.75
C LYS A 108 5.61 0.19 -4.94
N SER A 109 5.36 -0.32 -3.73
CA SER A 109 6.39 -0.97 -2.92
C SER A 109 6.89 -2.26 -3.57
N CYS A 110 5.98 -3.13 -4.04
CA CYS A 110 6.33 -4.39 -4.70
C CYS A 110 7.19 -4.16 -5.95
N MET A 111 6.81 -3.18 -6.80
CA MET A 111 7.60 -2.81 -7.97
C MET A 111 9.01 -2.34 -7.61
N ARG A 112 9.16 -1.58 -6.52
CA ARG A 112 10.48 -1.12 -6.07
C ARG A 112 11.34 -2.27 -5.59
N ILE A 113 10.74 -3.27 -4.93
CA ILE A 113 11.44 -4.47 -4.46
C ILE A 113 11.90 -5.31 -5.65
N LEU A 114 11.00 -5.62 -6.59
CA LEU A 114 11.34 -6.37 -7.81
C LEU A 114 12.35 -5.61 -8.68
N GLY A 115 12.35 -4.28 -8.64
CA GLY A 115 13.36 -3.46 -9.31
C GLY A 115 14.79 -3.65 -8.78
N PHE A 116 14.99 -4.23 -7.58
CA PHE A 116 16.33 -4.55 -7.09
C PHE A 116 16.96 -5.73 -7.82
N GLU A 117 16.18 -6.62 -8.44
CA GLU A 117 16.69 -7.72 -9.27
C GLU A 117 17.66 -7.23 -10.35
N LYS A 118 17.44 -6.03 -10.90
CA LYS A 118 18.31 -5.44 -11.93
C LYS A 118 19.54 -4.72 -11.36
N LYS A 119 19.53 -4.39 -10.07
CA LYS A 119 20.57 -3.59 -9.41
C LYS A 119 21.51 -4.43 -8.56
N VAL A 120 21.03 -5.56 -8.07
CA VAL A 120 21.69 -6.42 -7.10
C VAL A 120 21.53 -7.86 -7.58
N ASP A 121 22.51 -8.71 -7.30
CA ASP A 121 22.45 -10.11 -7.69
C ASP A 121 21.20 -10.79 -7.15
N THR A 122 20.61 -11.68 -7.96
CA THR A 122 19.36 -12.37 -7.66
C THR A 122 19.43 -13.13 -6.33
N GLU A 123 20.57 -13.75 -6.03
CA GLU A 123 20.80 -14.46 -4.77
C GLU A 123 20.71 -13.55 -3.54
N ARG A 124 21.22 -12.32 -3.64
CA ARG A 124 21.17 -11.34 -2.55
C ARG A 124 19.74 -10.88 -2.29
N LEU A 125 18.95 -10.69 -3.34
CA LEU A 125 17.53 -10.37 -3.21
C LEU A 125 16.76 -11.51 -2.53
N ILE A 126 17.04 -12.76 -2.90
CA ILE A 126 16.43 -13.94 -2.27
C ILE A 126 16.79 -14.02 -0.79
N GLY A 127 18.07 -13.85 -0.44
CA GLY A 127 18.53 -13.82 0.94
C GLY A 127 17.86 -12.72 1.77
N ALA A 128 17.72 -11.51 1.19
CA ALA A 128 17.04 -10.41 1.84
C ALA A 128 15.55 -10.68 2.08
N CYS A 129 14.85 -11.24 1.09
CA CYS A 129 13.44 -11.61 1.22
C CYS A 129 13.22 -12.72 2.25
N LYS A 130 14.08 -13.75 2.28
CA LYS A 130 14.04 -14.82 3.31
C LYS A 130 14.22 -14.25 4.72
N ARG A 131 15.24 -13.41 4.91
CA ARG A 131 15.47 -12.74 6.20
C ARG A 131 14.28 -11.89 6.61
N ALA A 132 13.71 -11.10 5.69
CA ALA A 132 12.56 -10.26 5.99
C ALA A 132 11.29 -11.07 6.31
N LEU A 133 11.12 -12.25 5.70
CA LEU A 133 10.06 -13.20 6.04
C LEU A 133 10.20 -13.73 7.47
N ASP A 134 11.41 -14.08 7.89
CA ASP A 134 11.68 -14.58 9.25
C ASP A 134 11.32 -13.54 10.32
N PHE A 135 11.66 -12.27 10.09
CA PHE A 135 11.29 -11.17 10.99
C PHE A 135 9.83 -10.74 10.86
N LYS A 136 9.08 -11.25 9.85
CA LYS A 136 7.69 -10.85 9.53
C LYS A 136 7.53 -9.35 9.30
N ILE A 137 8.54 -8.70 8.70
CA ILE A 137 8.52 -7.26 8.42
C ILE A 137 8.34 -7.04 6.91
N TYR A 138 7.14 -6.58 6.54
CA TYR A 138 6.71 -6.43 5.15
C TYR A 138 6.77 -4.97 4.70
N ASN A 139 7.97 -4.51 4.37
CA ASN A 139 8.16 -3.17 3.83
C ASN A 139 9.40 -3.07 2.92
N PHE A 140 9.34 -2.15 1.96
CA PHE A 140 10.45 -1.91 1.03
C PHE A 140 11.73 -1.43 1.73
N LYS A 141 11.60 -0.60 2.78
CA LYS A 141 12.73 0.00 3.50
C LYS A 141 13.59 -1.07 4.19
N THR A 142 12.97 -2.13 4.69
CA THR A 142 13.63 -3.26 5.34
C THR A 142 14.44 -4.05 4.33
N ILE A 143 13.93 -4.31 3.13
CA ILE A 143 14.74 -4.93 2.06
C ILE A 143 15.91 -4.03 1.69
N GLN A 144 15.69 -2.72 1.55
CA GLN A 144 16.78 -1.77 1.28
C GLN A 144 17.84 -1.79 2.39
N GLU A 145 17.45 -1.72 3.66
CA GLU A 145 18.35 -1.76 4.82
C GLU A 145 19.11 -3.09 4.91
N ILE A 146 18.45 -4.22 4.61
CA ILE A 146 19.11 -5.54 4.60
C ILE A 146 20.20 -5.59 3.52
N LEU A 147 19.89 -5.10 2.32
CA LEU A 147 20.83 -5.09 1.20
C LEU A 147 21.98 -4.10 1.43
N GLU A 148 21.72 -2.92 1.99
CA GLU A 148 22.73 -1.91 2.31
C GLU A 148 23.70 -2.38 3.41
N ASN A 149 23.19 -3.10 4.42
CA ASN A 149 23.99 -3.63 5.52
C ASN A 149 24.58 -5.02 5.25
N ASN A 150 24.41 -5.58 4.04
CA ASN A 150 24.82 -6.93 3.64
C ASN A 150 24.31 -8.06 4.57
N LEU A 151 23.17 -7.81 5.24
CA LEU A 151 22.55 -8.74 6.20
C LEU A 151 21.94 -9.97 5.50
N ASP A 152 21.85 -9.95 4.16
CA ASP A 152 21.44 -11.07 3.32
C ASP A 152 22.42 -12.26 3.37
N THR A 153 23.68 -12.02 3.76
CA THR A 153 24.73 -13.06 3.88
C THR A 153 24.87 -13.62 5.29
N VAL A 154 24.27 -12.97 6.29
CA VAL A 154 24.38 -13.36 7.69
C VAL A 154 23.37 -14.47 7.94
N ALA A 155 23.87 -15.69 8.22
CA ALA A 155 23.03 -16.81 8.61
C ALA A 155 22.13 -16.42 9.80
N PRO A 156 20.88 -16.89 9.86
CA PRO A 156 20.04 -16.67 11.03
C PRO A 156 20.79 -17.21 12.25
N GLU A 157 21.04 -16.36 13.24
CA GLU A 157 21.53 -16.80 14.53
C GLU A 157 20.45 -17.69 15.14
N ASN A 158 20.55 -19.01 14.91
CA ASN A 158 20.03 -20.03 15.81
C ASN A 158 20.87 -19.96 17.10
N GLN A 159 20.83 -18.83 17.78
CA GLN A 159 21.17 -18.81 19.19
C GLN A 159 19.87 -19.14 19.89
N GLU A 160 19.62 -20.45 20.05
CA GLU A 160 19.07 -20.90 21.33
C GLU A 160 19.99 -20.28 22.38
N GLN A 161 19.63 -19.09 22.87
CA GLN A 161 20.33 -18.44 23.95
C GLN A 161 20.12 -19.37 25.14
N GLN A 162 21.04 -20.31 25.33
CA GLN A 162 21.15 -21.05 26.58
C GLN A 162 21.30 -19.98 27.65
N LEU A 163 20.22 -19.78 28.41
CA LEU A 163 20.22 -18.92 29.58
C LEU A 163 21.38 -19.40 30.46
N SER A 164 22.39 -18.55 30.61
CA SER A 164 23.49 -18.82 31.50
C SER A 164 22.93 -19.04 32.90
N GLN A 165 23.18 -20.21 33.47
CA GLN A 165 22.76 -20.51 34.84
C GLN A 165 23.53 -19.57 35.78
N HIS A 166 22.82 -18.58 36.34
CA HIS A 166 23.39 -17.64 37.30
C HIS A 166 23.12 -18.12 38.73
N HIS A 167 24.15 -18.07 39.57
CA HIS A 167 24.09 -18.49 40.98
C HIS A 167 23.13 -17.64 41.85
N ASN A 168 22.67 -16.49 41.34
CA ASN A 168 21.75 -15.58 42.02
C ASN A 168 20.26 -15.91 41.81
N ILE A 169 19.93 -16.96 41.05
CA ILE A 169 18.53 -17.39 40.90
C ILE A 169 18.15 -18.25 42.11
N ARG A 170 17.51 -17.63 43.10
CA ARG A 170 17.01 -18.32 44.29
C ARG A 170 15.73 -19.09 43.94
N GLY A 171 15.84 -20.41 43.87
CA GLY A 171 14.70 -21.29 43.59
C GLY A 171 13.71 -21.36 44.75
N LYS A 172 12.56 -22.01 44.50
CA LYS A 172 11.46 -22.24 45.47
C LYS A 172 11.93 -22.74 46.84
N GLN A 173 13.01 -23.52 46.85
CA GLN A 173 13.70 -24.03 48.03
C GLN A 173 14.32 -22.97 48.98
N TYR A 174 14.40 -21.70 48.58
CA TYR A 174 14.93 -20.61 49.41
C TYR A 174 13.90 -19.98 50.37
N TYR A 175 12.59 -20.14 50.11
CA TYR A 175 11.53 -19.45 50.85
C TYR A 175 10.69 -20.40 51.73
N ASN A 176 11.35 -21.30 52.48
CA ASN A 176 10.69 -22.08 53.53
C ASN A 176 10.67 -21.29 54.85
#